data_AF-A0A183E8N6-F1
#
_entry.id   AF-A0A183E8N6-F1
#
_cell.length_a   1.000
_cell.length_b   1.000
_cell.length_c   1.000
_cell.angle_alpha   90.00
_cell.angle_beta   90.00
_cell.angle_gamma   90.00
#
_symmetry.space_group_name_H-M   'P 1'
#
loop_
_entity.id
_entity.type
_entity.pdbx_description
1 polymer ?
#
loop_
_entity_poly.entity_id
_entity_poly.type
_entity_poly.pdbx_seq_one_letter_code
_entity_poly.pdbx_strand_id
1 'polypeptide(L)'
;MLVRSAAPRLGWFRSRAANSSWIRQLATGLSAGDSGTAAALPDDYSVASGSDSELPRYRKKIVSRALEVYLNDIRAHNKMMARERAEFELGKRHLANIMGLDANNITQEDIDRAIEYLFPSGLSDRRALPVMKPPEEILPKMRQIEFDDEGRPKDLLFFTVAPKFYRLLSYAHLVAAFDHLISLPGAYQFKDLIFEYRKPIAVSEKNIIFRAEVSF
;
A
#
# COMPACT_ATOMS: atom_id res chain seq x y z
N MET A 1 12.51 -53.30 15.95
CA MET A 1 13.55 -53.00 16.94
C MET A 1 14.73 -52.31 16.25
N LEU A 2 14.83 -50.99 16.34
CA LEU A 2 16.00 -50.25 16.87
C LEU A 2 15.77 -48.75 16.63
N VAL A 3 15.76 -48.02 17.74
CA VAL A 3 15.62 -46.58 17.87
C VAL A 3 16.94 -45.90 17.50
N ARG A 4 16.87 -44.73 16.84
CA ARG A 4 17.87 -43.62 16.85
C ARG A 4 17.18 -42.41 16.19
N SER A 5 16.48 -41.54 16.91
CA SER A 5 17.00 -40.39 17.67
C SER A 5 18.24 -39.72 17.05
N ALA A 6 18.04 -38.56 16.42
CA ALA A 6 19.09 -37.56 16.18
C ALA A 6 18.45 -36.15 16.12
N ALA A 7 18.93 -35.28 17.00
CA ALA A 7 18.49 -33.92 17.29
C ALA A 7 18.74 -32.91 16.14
N PRO A 8 18.05 -31.75 16.14
CA PRO A 8 18.15 -30.73 15.10
C PRO A 8 19.47 -29.96 15.13
N ARG A 9 20.06 -29.75 13.94
CA ARG A 9 21.31 -29.00 13.74
C ARG A 9 21.06 -27.50 13.92
N LEU A 10 21.75 -26.94 14.91
CA LEU A 10 21.84 -25.50 15.22
C LEU A 10 22.23 -24.69 13.98
N GLY A 11 21.43 -23.67 13.69
CA GLY A 11 21.65 -22.70 12.62
C GLY A 11 22.84 -21.79 12.94
N TRP A 12 23.79 -21.74 12.01
CA TRP A 12 24.90 -20.80 12.04
C TRP A 12 24.43 -19.45 11.51
N PHE A 13 24.06 -18.53 12.41
CA PHE A 13 23.96 -17.11 12.09
C PHE A 13 25.37 -16.52 12.00
N ARG A 14 25.91 -16.41 10.79
CA ARG A 14 27.09 -15.56 10.52
C ARG A 14 26.63 -14.11 10.48
N SER A 15 26.82 -13.44 11.62
CA SER A 15 26.74 -11.98 11.73
C SER A 15 27.86 -11.37 10.89
N ARG A 16 27.50 -10.68 9.79
CA ARG A 16 28.48 -9.88 9.05
C ARG A 16 28.62 -8.55 9.78
N ALA A 17 29.75 -8.40 10.47
CA ALA A 17 30.17 -7.17 11.10
C ALA A 17 30.11 -6.01 10.09
N ALA A 18 29.20 -5.08 10.31
CA ALA A 18 29.22 -3.78 9.64
C ALA A 18 30.30 -2.93 10.31
N ASN A 19 31.25 -2.49 9.49
CA ASN A 19 32.38 -1.65 9.88
C ASN A 19 31.85 -0.29 10.35
N SER A 20 31.81 -0.05 11.66
CA SER A 20 31.34 1.20 12.27
C SER A 20 32.44 2.28 12.20
N SER A 21 32.82 2.69 11.00
CA SER A 21 33.71 3.84 10.79
C SER A 21 32.97 5.18 10.70
N TRP A 22 31.63 5.17 10.60
CA TRP A 22 30.86 6.42 10.45
C TRP A 22 30.63 7.20 11.77
N ILE A 23 30.88 6.60 12.96
CA ILE A 23 30.65 7.28 14.26
C ILE A 23 31.90 8.03 14.78
N ARG A 24 33.07 7.89 14.15
CA ARG A 24 34.31 8.50 14.68
C ARG A 24 34.63 9.90 14.15
N GLN A 25 33.80 10.50 13.29
CA GLN A 25 34.06 11.82 12.71
C GLN A 25 33.37 12.99 13.44
N LEU A 26 32.64 12.74 14.53
CA LEU A 26 31.88 13.79 15.24
C LEU A 26 32.51 14.29 16.55
N ALA A 27 33.74 13.86 16.91
CA ALA A 27 34.29 14.15 18.24
C ALA A 27 35.70 14.75 18.31
N THR A 28 36.35 15.11 17.19
CA THR A 28 37.70 15.70 17.26
C THR A 28 37.93 16.74 16.17
N GLY A 29 38.17 18.00 16.57
CA GLY A 29 38.91 18.96 15.75
C GLY A 29 38.39 20.39 15.75
N LEU A 30 38.63 21.13 16.83
CA LEU A 30 38.83 22.59 16.76
C LEU A 30 40.18 22.88 16.06
N SER A 31 40.26 24.04 15.39
CA SER A 31 41.42 24.66 14.67
C SER A 31 41.45 24.34 13.17
N ALA A 32 41.39 25.28 12.21
CA ALA A 32 41.70 26.72 12.22
C ALA A 32 40.96 27.45 11.08
N GLY A 33 40.57 28.71 11.35
CA GLY A 33 40.46 29.83 10.39
C GLY A 33 39.58 29.68 9.14
N ASP A 34 38.36 30.23 9.21
CA ASP A 34 37.89 31.13 8.14
C ASP A 34 36.83 32.11 8.68
N SER A 35 36.96 33.37 8.28
CA SER A 35 36.07 34.47 8.65
C SER A 35 34.81 34.41 7.79
N GLY A 36 33.73 33.85 8.33
CA GLY A 36 32.41 33.85 7.71
C GLY A 36 31.34 34.02 8.77
N THR A 37 30.64 35.15 8.72
CA THR A 37 29.52 35.51 9.60
C THR A 37 28.55 34.34 9.79
N ALA A 38 28.35 33.92 11.04
CA ALA A 38 27.35 32.95 11.42
C ALA A 38 25.97 33.44 10.96
N ALA A 39 25.41 32.75 9.97
CA ALA A 39 24.02 32.94 9.57
C ALA A 39 23.14 32.37 10.70
N ALA A 40 22.72 33.26 11.60
CA ALA A 40 21.66 32.99 12.54
C ALA A 40 20.41 32.54 11.78
N LEU A 41 19.79 31.45 12.26
CA LEU A 41 18.45 31.05 11.85
C LEU A 41 17.50 32.26 11.97
N PRO A 42 16.63 32.53 10.99
CA PRO A 42 15.66 33.60 11.12
C PRO A 42 14.57 33.17 12.12
N ASP A 43 14.55 33.80 13.29
CA ASP A 43 13.51 33.63 14.29
C ASP A 43 12.24 34.42 13.88
N ASP A 44 11.12 33.71 13.72
CA ASP A 44 9.87 34.17 13.09
C ASP A 44 8.98 35.09 13.98
N TYR A 45 9.54 35.73 15.02
CA TYR A 45 8.76 36.53 16.00
C TYR A 45 8.98 38.05 15.93
N SER A 46 9.48 38.60 14.82
CA SER A 46 9.52 40.05 14.61
C SER A 46 8.24 40.54 13.90
N VAL A 47 7.29 41.07 14.67
CA VAL A 47 6.12 41.77 14.14
C VAL A 47 6.55 43.18 13.72
N ALA A 48 6.88 43.36 12.43
CA ALA A 48 7.13 44.67 11.85
C ALA A 48 5.82 45.29 11.34
N SER A 49 5.53 46.49 11.83
CA SER A 49 4.43 47.36 11.43
C SER A 49 4.61 47.84 9.98
N GLY A 50 3.54 47.72 9.18
CA GLY A 50 3.15 48.67 8.13
C GLY A 50 3.96 48.74 6.82
N SER A 51 3.41 48.14 5.76
CA SER A 51 3.01 48.84 4.51
C SER A 51 2.65 47.83 3.41
N ASP A 52 1.51 48.09 2.76
CA ASP A 52 0.90 47.25 1.74
C ASP A 52 1.74 47.17 0.46
N SER A 53 2.09 45.94 0.08
CA SER A 53 2.41 45.57 -1.30
C SER A 53 1.94 44.14 -1.52
N GLU A 54 0.88 44.02 -2.33
CA GLU A 54 0.26 42.75 -2.73
C GLU A 54 1.22 41.97 -3.65
N LEU A 55 2.09 41.16 -3.05
CA LEU A 55 2.68 40.00 -3.69
C LEU A 55 1.91 38.77 -3.19
N PRO A 56 1.55 37.80 -4.05
CA PRO A 56 0.91 36.60 -3.59
C PRO A 56 1.89 35.93 -2.61
N ARG A 57 1.56 35.95 -1.32
CA ARG A 57 2.29 35.25 -0.25
C ARG A 57 2.10 33.74 -0.42
N TYR A 58 2.47 33.19 -1.56
CA TYR A 58 2.84 31.79 -1.64
C TYR A 58 4.27 31.68 -1.11
N ARG A 59 4.43 31.88 0.21
CA ARG A 59 5.64 31.43 0.90
C ARG A 59 5.75 29.94 0.55
N LYS A 60 6.80 29.56 -0.20
CA LYS A 60 7.12 28.16 -0.47
C LYS A 60 7.21 27.50 0.90
N LYS A 61 6.18 26.74 1.26
CA LYS A 61 6.09 26.08 2.56
C LYS A 61 7.31 25.17 2.65
N ILE A 62 8.07 25.28 3.74
CA ILE A 62 9.26 24.47 3.96
C ILE A 62 8.77 23.03 4.13
N VAL A 63 8.79 22.28 3.03
CA VAL A 63 8.37 20.89 3.03
C VAL A 63 9.42 20.08 3.79
N SER A 64 8.99 19.21 4.70
CA SER A 64 9.93 18.35 5.41
C SER A 64 10.66 17.43 4.42
N ARG A 65 11.94 17.16 4.65
CA ARG A 65 12.75 16.29 3.78
C ARG A 65 12.11 14.93 3.55
N ALA A 66 11.44 14.39 4.58
CA ALA A 66 10.70 13.13 4.49
C ALA A 66 9.52 13.22 3.51
N LEU A 67 8.80 14.35 3.49
CA LEU A 67 7.68 14.55 2.58
C LEU A 67 8.15 14.73 1.13
N GLU A 68 9.29 15.39 0.91
CA GLU A 68 9.89 15.49 -0.44
C GLU A 68 10.20 14.12 -1.04
N VAL A 69 10.84 13.23 -0.26
CA VAL A 69 11.17 11.87 -0.68
C VAL A 69 9.89 11.12 -1.05
N TYR A 70 8.89 11.17 -0.19
CA TYR A 70 7.60 10.53 -0.45
C TYR A 70 6.91 11.05 -1.72
N LEU A 71 6.89 12.37 -1.96
CA LEU A 71 6.33 12.95 -3.19
C LEU A 71 7.12 12.53 -4.44
N ASN A 72 8.45 12.36 -4.33
CA ASN A 72 9.27 11.84 -5.42
C ASN A 72 8.90 10.38 -5.72
N ASP A 73 8.72 9.55 -4.70
CA ASP A 73 8.35 8.14 -4.85
C ASP A 73 6.97 7.98 -5.49
N ILE A 74 5.98 8.79 -5.09
CA ILE A 74 4.66 8.80 -5.75
C ILE A 74 4.79 9.18 -7.22
N ARG A 75 5.55 10.24 -7.54
CA ARG A 75 5.72 10.66 -8.93
C ARG A 75 6.40 9.58 -9.76
N ALA A 76 7.42 8.92 -9.21
CA ALA A 76 8.10 7.81 -9.86
C ALA A 76 7.15 6.62 -10.08
N HIS A 77 6.35 6.26 -9.07
CA HIS A 77 5.36 5.19 -9.18
C HIS A 77 4.28 5.51 -10.22
N ASN A 78 3.71 6.73 -10.21
CA ASN A 78 2.72 7.14 -11.21
C ASN A 78 3.29 7.11 -12.63
N LYS A 79 4.55 7.52 -12.80
CA LYS A 79 5.25 7.45 -14.09
C LYS A 79 5.46 6.00 -14.54
N MET A 80 5.84 5.11 -13.62
CA MET A 80 5.94 3.67 -13.89
C MET A 80 4.56 3.13 -14.33
N MET A 81 3.51 3.34 -13.54
CA MET A 81 2.16 2.87 -13.85
C MET A 81 1.66 3.38 -15.22
N ALA A 82 1.95 4.63 -15.57
CA ALA A 82 1.57 5.18 -16.87
C ALA A 82 2.29 4.51 -18.05
N ARG A 83 3.57 4.14 -17.87
CA ARG A 83 4.35 3.39 -18.88
C ARG A 83 3.78 1.99 -19.07
N GLU A 84 3.57 1.26 -17.98
CA GLU A 84 3.03 -0.10 -18.00
C GLU A 84 1.62 -0.16 -18.63
N ARG A 85 0.78 0.86 -18.40
CA ARG A 85 -0.53 0.97 -19.08
C ARG A 85 -0.39 1.12 -20.59
N ALA A 86 0.50 2.01 -21.03
CA ALA A 86 0.73 2.22 -22.46
C ALA A 86 1.31 0.97 -23.13
N GLU A 87 2.21 0.25 -22.45
CA GLU A 87 2.77 -1.01 -22.92
C GLU A 87 1.71 -2.12 -22.97
N PHE A 88 0.82 -2.19 -21.98
CA PHE A 88 -0.31 -3.12 -21.98
C PHE A 88 -1.28 -2.85 -23.14
N GLU A 89 -1.65 -1.58 -23.40
CA GLU A 89 -2.51 -1.21 -24.51
C GLU A 89 -1.87 -1.52 -25.87
N LEU A 90 -0.57 -1.24 -26.02
CA LEU A 90 0.19 -1.60 -27.20
C LEU A 90 0.23 -3.12 -27.40
N GLY A 91 0.53 -3.86 -26.34
CA GLY A 91 0.57 -5.33 -26.33
C GLY A 91 -0.80 -5.93 -26.68
N LYS A 92 -1.89 -5.37 -26.15
CA LYS A 92 -3.28 -5.76 -26.46
C LYS A 92 -3.58 -5.63 -27.95
N ARG A 93 -3.17 -4.53 -28.58
CA ARG A 93 -3.33 -4.33 -30.03
C ARG A 93 -2.48 -5.31 -30.85
N HIS A 94 -1.26 -5.58 -30.40
CA HIS A 94 -0.38 -6.53 -31.07
C HIS A 94 -0.90 -7.98 -30.97
N LEU A 95 -1.40 -8.36 -29.79
CA LEU A 95 -2.02 -9.65 -29.54
C LEU A 95 -3.24 -9.86 -30.44
N ALA A 96 -4.11 -8.84 -30.54
CA ALA A 96 -5.26 -8.86 -31.44
C ALA A 96 -4.84 -9.09 -32.90
N ASN A 97 -3.78 -8.41 -33.36
CA ASN A 97 -3.23 -8.60 -34.70
C ASN A 97 -2.67 -10.02 -34.93
N ILE A 98 -1.99 -10.62 -33.95
CA ILE A 98 -1.47 -12.00 -34.04
C ILE A 98 -2.62 -13.02 -34.11
N MET A 99 -3.66 -12.81 -33.30
CA MET A 99 -4.79 -13.74 -33.19
C MET A 99 -5.87 -13.52 -34.25
N GLY A 100 -5.75 -12.46 -35.07
CA GLY A 100 -6.77 -12.07 -36.05
C GLY A 100 -8.08 -11.59 -35.42
N LEU A 101 -8.02 -11.04 -34.19
CA LEU A 101 -9.15 -10.48 -33.46
C LEU A 101 -9.23 -8.96 -33.67
N ASP A 102 -10.42 -8.38 -33.43
CA ASP A 102 -10.56 -6.92 -33.42
C ASP A 102 -9.99 -6.33 -32.13
N ALA A 103 -9.15 -5.30 -32.25
CA ALA A 103 -8.44 -4.70 -31.12
C ALA A 103 -9.37 -3.99 -30.13
N ASN A 104 -10.52 -3.49 -30.60
CA ASN A 104 -11.46 -2.74 -29.77
C ASN A 104 -12.39 -3.65 -28.96
N ASN A 105 -12.64 -4.88 -29.44
CA ASN A 105 -13.62 -5.81 -28.86
C ASN A 105 -13.00 -6.99 -28.10
N ILE A 106 -11.68 -7.02 -27.90
CA ILE A 106 -11.01 -8.13 -27.20
C ILE A 106 -11.22 -8.04 -25.67
N THR A 107 -11.78 -9.10 -25.09
CA THR A 107 -12.03 -9.22 -23.64
C THR A 107 -10.83 -9.83 -22.90
N GLN A 108 -10.86 -9.84 -21.56
CA GLN A 108 -9.78 -10.43 -20.77
C GLN A 108 -9.71 -11.96 -20.92
N GLU A 109 -10.85 -12.62 -21.12
CA GLU A 109 -10.90 -14.07 -21.35
C GLU A 109 -10.26 -14.45 -22.69
N ASP A 110 -10.46 -13.63 -23.72
CA ASP A 110 -9.79 -13.81 -25.02
C ASP A 110 -8.27 -13.66 -24.90
N ILE A 111 -7.81 -12.69 -24.11
CA ILE A 111 -6.39 -12.48 -23.81
C ILE A 111 -5.82 -13.71 -23.10
N ASP A 112 -6.47 -14.19 -22.04
CA ASP A 112 -6.00 -15.33 -21.27
C ASP A 112 -5.90 -16.60 -22.14
N ARG A 113 -6.90 -16.85 -23.00
CA ARG A 113 -6.87 -17.96 -23.97
C ARG A 113 -5.75 -17.82 -25.01
N ALA A 114 -5.54 -16.62 -25.53
CA ALA A 114 -4.49 -16.36 -26.51
C ALA A 114 -3.09 -16.57 -25.90
N ILE A 115 -2.87 -16.12 -24.66
CA ILE A 115 -1.60 -16.32 -23.95
C ILE A 115 -1.35 -17.80 -23.66
N GLU A 116 -2.37 -18.55 -23.22
CA GLU A 116 -2.27 -20.00 -23.01
C GLU A 116 -1.86 -20.74 -24.29
N TYR A 117 -2.41 -20.33 -25.44
CA TYR A 117 -2.08 -20.91 -26.74
C TYR A 117 -0.68 -20.52 -27.25
N LEU A 118 -0.30 -19.24 -27.14
CA LEU A 118 0.98 -18.73 -27.64
C LEU A 118 2.17 -19.18 -26.76
N PHE A 119 1.96 -19.26 -25.45
CA PHE A 119 2.97 -19.61 -24.46
C PHE A 119 2.49 -20.79 -23.60
N PRO A 120 2.39 -22.00 -24.17
CA PRO A 120 1.98 -23.17 -23.42
C PRO A 120 3.01 -23.45 -22.32
N SER A 121 2.56 -23.49 -21.07
CA SER A 121 3.41 -23.82 -19.92
C SER A 121 2.86 -25.03 -19.18
N GLY A 122 3.74 -25.94 -18.78
CA GLY A 122 3.40 -27.16 -18.05
C GLY A 122 3.43 -27.01 -16.52
N LEU A 123 3.37 -25.78 -16.00
CA LEU A 123 3.46 -25.52 -14.57
C LEU A 123 2.12 -25.83 -13.89
N SER A 124 2.15 -26.53 -12.75
CA SER A 124 0.95 -26.85 -11.97
C SER A 124 0.36 -25.63 -11.25
N ASP A 125 1.22 -24.66 -10.90
CA ASP A 125 0.83 -23.48 -10.14
C ASP A 125 0.29 -22.37 -11.04
N ARG A 126 -1.00 -22.05 -10.91
CA ARG A 126 -1.68 -21.02 -11.74
C ARG A 126 -1.04 -19.62 -11.67
N ARG A 127 -0.38 -19.30 -10.55
CA ARG A 127 0.31 -18.02 -10.36
C ARG A 127 1.66 -17.93 -11.06
N ALA A 128 2.22 -19.06 -11.47
CA ALA A 128 3.49 -19.13 -12.17
C ALA A 128 3.31 -19.20 -13.70
N LEU A 129 2.07 -19.34 -14.18
CA LEU A 129 1.73 -19.29 -15.58
C LEU A 129 1.98 -17.87 -16.15
N PRO A 130 2.32 -17.75 -17.45
CA PRO A 130 2.38 -16.45 -18.10
C PRO A 130 0.99 -15.80 -18.10
N VAL A 131 0.92 -14.52 -17.71
CA VAL A 131 -0.33 -13.76 -17.64
C VAL A 131 -0.13 -12.36 -18.22
N MET A 132 -1.14 -11.86 -18.92
CA MET A 132 -1.18 -10.49 -19.44
C MET A 132 -2.45 -9.80 -18.91
N LYS A 133 -2.30 -8.96 -17.89
CA LYS A 133 -3.40 -8.24 -17.23
C LYS A 133 -3.07 -6.77 -17.04
N PRO A 134 -4.06 -5.91 -16.77
CA PRO A 134 -3.81 -4.51 -16.43
C PRO A 134 -2.84 -4.37 -15.24
N PRO A 135 -1.97 -3.36 -15.25
CA PRO A 135 -0.93 -3.20 -14.24
C PRO A 135 -1.48 -3.02 -12.82
N GLU A 136 -2.73 -2.55 -12.66
CA GLU A 136 -3.40 -2.39 -11.36
C GLU A 136 -3.65 -3.70 -10.61
N GLU A 137 -3.74 -4.82 -11.33
CA GLU A 137 -3.98 -6.14 -10.77
C GLU A 137 -2.69 -6.90 -10.47
N ILE A 138 -1.66 -6.70 -11.31
CA ILE A 138 -0.38 -7.41 -11.19
C ILE A 138 0.54 -6.68 -10.21
N LEU A 139 0.66 -5.36 -10.34
CA LEU A 139 1.60 -4.59 -9.55
C LEU A 139 1.07 -4.33 -8.13
N PRO A 140 1.94 -4.32 -7.12
CA PRO A 140 1.53 -4.01 -5.77
C PRO A 140 1.02 -2.56 -5.67
N LYS A 141 -0.16 -2.38 -5.08
CA LYS A 141 -0.75 -1.06 -4.84
C LYS A 141 0.10 -0.31 -3.81
N MET A 142 0.69 0.81 -4.22
CA MET A 142 1.43 1.68 -3.30
C MET A 142 0.46 2.33 -2.32
N ARG A 143 0.82 2.35 -1.03
CA ARG A 143 0.03 3.06 -0.01
C ARG A 143 0.20 4.56 -0.21
N GLN A 144 -0.87 5.22 -0.64
CA GLN A 144 -0.93 6.67 -0.74
C GLN A 144 -1.40 7.26 0.59
N ILE A 145 -0.55 8.10 1.16
CA ILE A 145 -0.81 9.01 2.26
C ILE A 145 -1.25 10.34 1.67
N GLU A 146 -2.41 10.81 2.10
CA GLU A 146 -2.93 12.11 1.70
C GLU A 146 -2.49 13.19 2.69
N PHE A 147 -2.01 14.30 2.15
CA PHE A 147 -1.64 15.49 2.89
C PHE A 147 -2.52 16.66 2.43
N ASP A 148 -2.79 17.60 3.33
CA ASP A 148 -3.40 18.88 2.99
C ASP A 148 -2.35 19.80 2.35
N ASP A 149 -2.80 20.94 1.82
CA ASP A 149 -1.91 21.95 1.20
C ASP A 149 -0.85 22.50 2.17
N GLU A 150 -1.06 22.32 3.48
CA GLU A 150 -0.14 22.68 4.55
C GLU A 150 0.88 21.58 4.89
N GLY A 151 0.80 20.42 4.24
CA GLY A 151 1.65 19.27 4.53
C GLY A 151 1.23 18.47 5.77
N ARG A 152 0.04 18.76 6.33
CA ARG A 152 -0.57 18.00 7.42
C ARG A 152 -1.15 16.68 6.89
N PRO A 153 -0.84 15.51 7.49
CA PRO A 153 -1.50 14.25 7.12
C PRO A 153 -3.01 14.32 7.40
N LYS A 154 -3.84 13.86 6.46
CA LYS A 154 -5.30 13.82 6.63
C LYS A 154 -5.78 12.74 7.61
N ASP A 155 -5.09 11.60 7.64
CA ASP A 155 -5.45 10.49 8.51
C ASP A 155 -5.03 10.78 9.96
N LEU A 156 -6.00 10.71 10.89
CA LEU A 156 -5.80 10.91 12.33
C LEU A 156 -4.78 9.92 12.91
N LEU A 157 -4.78 8.68 12.40
CA LEU A 157 -3.93 7.61 12.89
C LEU A 157 -2.54 7.60 12.22
N PHE A 158 -2.18 8.61 11.43
CA PHE A 158 -0.89 8.68 10.73
C PHE A 158 0.32 8.51 11.66
N PHE A 159 0.30 9.18 12.83
CA PHE A 159 1.41 9.17 13.78
C PHE A 159 1.53 7.86 14.58
N THR A 160 0.60 6.91 14.41
CA THR A 160 0.64 5.60 15.06
C THR A 160 1.55 4.59 14.34
N VAL A 161 2.24 5.01 13.27
CA VAL A 161 3.09 4.19 12.37
C VAL A 161 2.31 3.16 11.53
N ALA A 162 1.29 2.52 12.12
CA ALA A 162 0.47 1.49 11.50
C ALA A 162 -1.04 1.83 11.54
N PRO A 163 -1.51 2.82 10.77
CA PRO A 163 -2.91 3.28 10.82
C PRO A 163 -3.93 2.17 10.51
N LYS A 164 -3.61 1.27 9.57
CA LYS A 164 -4.47 0.11 9.23
C LYS A 164 -4.66 -0.84 10.41
N PHE A 165 -3.59 -1.08 11.18
CA PHE A 165 -3.64 -2.00 12.33
C PHE A 165 -4.54 -1.44 13.42
N TYR A 166 -4.35 -0.18 13.81
CA TYR A 166 -5.18 0.44 14.85
C TYR A 166 -6.63 0.64 14.42
N ARG A 167 -6.89 0.83 13.11
CA ARG A 167 -8.26 0.83 12.57
C ARG A 167 -8.93 -0.54 12.62
N LEU A 168 -8.16 -1.63 12.47
CA LEU A 168 -8.68 -2.99 12.68
C LEU A 168 -8.92 -3.27 14.16
N LEU A 169 -8.04 -2.81 15.04
CA LEU A 169 -8.22 -2.94 16.48
C LEU A 169 -9.47 -2.19 16.95
N SER A 170 -9.68 -0.95 16.47
CA SER A 170 -10.89 -0.20 16.78
C SER A 170 -12.15 -0.91 16.26
N TYR A 171 -12.08 -1.54 15.08
CA TYR A 171 -13.18 -2.35 14.57
C TYR A 171 -13.44 -3.60 15.44
N ALA A 172 -12.40 -4.31 15.87
CA ALA A 172 -12.55 -5.48 16.73
C ALA A 172 -13.16 -5.11 18.09
N HIS A 173 -12.71 -4.01 18.68
CA HIS A 173 -13.32 -3.48 19.91
C HIS A 173 -14.78 -3.07 19.69
N LEU A 174 -15.10 -2.49 18.53
CA LEU A 174 -16.47 -2.14 18.16
C LEU A 174 -17.35 -3.39 18.03
N VAL A 175 -16.85 -4.48 17.45
CA VAL A 175 -17.61 -5.76 17.38
C VAL A 175 -17.88 -6.30 18.79
N ALA A 176 -16.87 -6.35 19.65
CA ALA A 176 -17.03 -6.80 21.03
C ALA A 176 -18.01 -5.90 21.82
N ALA A 177 -17.98 -4.59 21.58
CA ALA A 177 -18.92 -3.65 22.17
C ALA A 177 -20.36 -3.89 21.70
N PHE A 178 -20.58 -4.22 20.42
CA PHE A 178 -21.90 -4.56 19.90
C PHE A 178 -22.41 -5.90 20.45
N ASP A 179 -21.56 -6.92 20.55
CA ASP A 179 -21.92 -8.19 21.20
C ASP A 179 -22.33 -7.97 22.66
N HIS A 180 -21.58 -7.12 23.38
CA HIS A 180 -21.93 -6.71 24.73
C HIS A 180 -23.26 -5.94 24.75
N LEU A 181 -23.50 -5.02 23.81
CA LEU A 181 -24.75 -4.26 23.72
C LEU A 181 -25.97 -5.18 23.53
N ILE A 182 -25.85 -6.21 22.69
CA ILE A 182 -26.91 -7.20 22.46
C ILE A 182 -27.23 -7.99 23.73
N SER A 183 -26.24 -8.23 24.59
CA SER A 183 -26.41 -8.97 25.85
C SER A 183 -27.18 -8.18 26.93
N LEU A 184 -27.28 -6.86 26.81
CA LEU A 184 -27.91 -6.01 27.81
C LEU A 184 -29.45 -5.97 27.67
N PRO A 185 -30.20 -5.94 28.80
CA PRO A 185 -31.64 -5.68 28.76
C PRO A 185 -31.89 -4.25 28.29
N GLY A 186 -32.48 -4.07 27.11
CA GLY A 186 -32.70 -2.76 26.48
C GLY A 186 -32.07 -2.61 25.07
N ALA A 187 -31.39 -3.65 24.56
CA ALA A 187 -30.75 -3.65 23.25
C ALA A 187 -31.66 -3.26 22.06
N TYR A 188 -32.99 -3.44 22.19
CA TYR A 188 -33.96 -3.11 21.14
C TYR A 188 -33.91 -1.64 20.70
N GLN A 189 -33.53 -0.71 21.59
CA GLN A 189 -33.45 0.72 21.27
C GLN A 189 -32.38 1.05 20.22
N PHE A 190 -31.38 0.18 20.04
CA PHE A 190 -30.25 0.39 19.13
C PHE A 190 -30.26 -0.59 17.95
N LYS A 191 -31.39 -1.26 17.70
CA LYS A 191 -31.53 -2.29 16.66
C LYS A 191 -31.14 -1.79 15.27
N ASP A 192 -31.51 -0.56 14.91
CA ASP A 192 -31.24 0.02 13.60
C ASP A 192 -29.73 0.25 13.39
N LEU A 193 -29.05 0.74 14.43
CA LEU A 193 -27.59 0.90 14.45
C LEU A 193 -26.88 -0.46 14.30
N ILE A 194 -27.35 -1.50 15.01
CA ILE A 194 -26.75 -2.84 14.93
C ILE A 194 -26.89 -3.41 13.52
N PHE A 195 -28.04 -3.22 12.87
CA PHE A 195 -28.28 -3.73 11.54
C PHE A 195 -27.56 -2.97 10.43
N GLU A 196 -27.29 -1.68 10.61
CA GLU A 196 -26.47 -0.90 9.68
C GLU A 196 -25.07 -1.53 9.47
N TYR A 197 -24.46 -2.03 10.56
CA TYR A 197 -23.12 -2.62 10.51
C TYR A 197 -23.12 -4.13 10.18
N ARG A 198 -24.29 -4.77 10.04
CA ARG A 198 -24.40 -6.21 9.74
C ARG A 198 -24.59 -6.44 8.25
N LYS A 199 -23.64 -7.14 7.62
CA LYS A 199 -23.77 -7.53 6.21
C LYS A 199 -24.70 -8.74 6.06
N PRO A 200 -25.70 -8.70 5.17
CA PRO A 200 -26.50 -9.89 4.89
C PRO A 200 -25.63 -10.92 4.19
N ILE A 201 -25.58 -12.13 4.74
CA ILE A 201 -24.94 -13.26 4.08
C ILE A 201 -26.01 -13.89 3.20
N ALA A 202 -25.81 -13.87 1.88
CA ALA A 202 -26.61 -14.66 0.97
C ALA A 202 -26.24 -16.14 1.18
N VAL A 203 -27.06 -16.87 1.92
CA VAL A 203 -26.95 -18.31 2.03
C VAL A 203 -27.51 -18.89 0.73
N SER A 204 -26.63 -19.34 -0.16
CA SER A 204 -27.04 -20.18 -1.28
C SER A 204 -27.35 -21.55 -0.72
N GLU A 205 -28.63 -21.85 -0.53
CA GLU A 205 -29.12 -23.20 -0.24
C GLU A 205 -28.93 -24.08 -1.48
N LYS A 206 -27.68 -24.46 -1.77
CA LYS A 206 -27.44 -25.63 -2.61
C LYS A 206 -27.76 -26.83 -1.73
N ASN A 207 -28.92 -27.46 -1.98
CA ASN A 207 -29.29 -28.76 -1.41
C ASN A 207 -28.30 -29.83 -1.85
N ILE A 208 -27.09 -29.82 -1.28
CA ILE A 208 -26.10 -30.87 -1.42
C ILE A 208 -26.32 -31.81 -0.24
N ILE A 209 -27.41 -32.58 -0.33
CA ILE A 209 -27.65 -33.72 0.56
C ILE A 209 -27.29 -34.93 -0.29
N PHE A 210 -26.04 -35.37 -0.13
CA PHE A 210 -25.36 -36.39 -0.95
C PHE A 210 -24.93 -35.93 -2.34
N ARG A 211 -23.75 -36.42 -2.74
CA ARG A 211 -22.97 -36.06 -3.91
C ARG A 211 -23.64 -36.49 -5.23
N ALA A 212 -24.82 -35.98 -5.54
CA ALA A 212 -25.49 -36.12 -6.82
C ALA A 212 -26.38 -34.90 -7.07
N GLU A 213 -26.06 -34.13 -8.12
CA GLU A 213 -26.96 -33.09 -8.62
C GLU A 213 -28.13 -33.76 -9.34
N VAL A 214 -29.35 -33.61 -8.81
CA VAL A 214 -30.57 -33.96 -9.53
C VAL A 214 -31.31 -32.65 -9.82
N SER A 215 -31.36 -32.31 -11.11
CA SER A 215 -32.16 -31.20 -11.64
C SER A 215 -33.59 -31.68 -11.86
N PHE A 216 -34.58 -30.96 -11.34
CA PHE A 216 -35.95 -30.96 -11.86
C PHE A 216 -36.17 -29.73 -12.72
#